data_AF-A0A9N8ET32-F1
#
_entry.id   AF-A0A9N8ET32-F1
#
_cell.length_a   1.000
_cell.length_b   1.000
_cell.length_c   1.000
_cell.angle_alpha   90.00
_cell.angle_beta   90.00
_cell.angle_gamma   90.00
#
_symmetry.space_group_name_H-M   'P 1'
#
loop_
_entity.id
_entity.type
_entity.pdbx_description
1 polymer ?
#
loop_
_entity_poly.entity_id
_entity_poly.type
_entity_poly.pdbx_seq_one_letter_code
_entity_poly.pdbx_strand_id
1 'polypeptide(L)'
;MRVMEITSPVEVVAESNASSSLYGVFNGHLMKWRFEAEEGGPFIRVPAFFGATALVTTTTYALIFDPNTWTILSIVLSLFIYAISLLCIVLEGRFMCTNPLGIRAHLRSALTRRNRVFRFVWGRGILYIIAGGLSCALILIPSLIAGGFMALVGFSAVVFGAYSARMFYKLRDSLKDDDYLGNAFNRFDYDKDGFITLP
;
A
#
# COMPACT_ATOMS: atom_id res chain seq x y z
N MET A 1 3.50 18.98 56.07
CA MET A 1 2.15 18.36 55.96
C MET A 1 1.75 18.41 54.50
N ARG A 2 1.75 17.26 53.80
CA ARG A 2 1.17 17.15 52.45
C ARG A 2 -0.33 16.95 52.63
N VAL A 3 -1.12 17.91 52.15
CA VAL A 3 -2.57 17.77 52.05
C VAL A 3 -2.82 16.72 50.97
N MET A 4 -3.37 15.56 51.34
CA MET A 4 -3.90 14.59 50.38
C MET A 4 -5.18 15.18 49.83
N GLU A 5 -5.11 15.69 48.60
CA GLU A 5 -6.26 16.14 47.84
C GLU A 5 -7.03 14.89 47.40
N ILE A 6 -8.22 14.70 47.98
CA ILE A 6 -9.10 13.58 47.66
C ILE A 6 -9.79 13.94 46.34
N THR A 7 -9.16 13.57 45.23
CA THR A 7 -9.79 13.62 43.90
C THR A 7 -11.06 12.77 43.93
N SER A 8 -12.17 13.36 43.52
CA SER A 8 -13.47 12.69 43.59
C SER A 8 -13.50 11.50 42.61
N PRO A 9 -14.12 10.36 42.97
CA PRO A 9 -14.16 9.17 42.12
C PRO A 9 -14.90 9.40 40.78
N VAL A 10 -15.60 10.53 40.62
CA VAL A 10 -16.32 10.90 39.39
C VAL A 10 -15.35 11.45 38.33
N GLU A 11 -14.34 12.21 38.73
CA GLU A 11 -13.33 12.76 37.79
C GLU A 11 -12.45 11.66 37.20
N VAL A 12 -12.05 10.67 38.01
CA VAL A 12 -11.23 9.53 37.57
C VAL A 12 -11.95 8.70 36.49
N VAL A 13 -13.27 8.58 36.57
CA VAL A 13 -14.08 7.84 35.57
C VAL A 13 -14.27 8.66 34.29
N ALA A 14 -14.37 9.98 34.38
CA ALA A 14 -14.50 10.86 33.22
C ALA A 14 -13.22 10.90 32.37
N GLU A 15 -12.04 11.01 32.99
CA GLU A 15 -10.73 10.97 32.30
C GLU A 15 -10.46 9.62 31.62
N SER A 16 -10.85 8.51 32.28
CA SER A 16 -10.79 7.15 31.71
C SER A 16 -11.63 7.01 30.43
N ASN A 17 -12.80 7.64 30.38
CA ASN A 17 -13.71 7.57 29.22
C ASN A 17 -13.27 8.49 28.07
N ALA A 18 -12.72 9.67 28.36
CA ALA A 18 -12.22 10.58 27.34
C ALA A 18 -10.95 10.05 26.64
N SER A 19 -10.02 9.49 27.41
CA SER A 19 -8.81 8.88 26.88
C SER A 19 -9.13 7.68 25.97
N SER A 20 -10.00 6.76 26.41
CA SER A 20 -10.42 5.60 25.60
C SER A 20 -11.11 5.96 24.29
N SER A 21 -11.89 7.04 24.26
CA SER A 21 -12.49 7.63 23.05
C SER A 21 -11.43 8.11 22.03
N LEU A 22 -10.46 8.90 22.48
CA LEU A 22 -9.38 9.40 21.63
C LEU A 22 -8.51 8.27 21.07
N TYR A 23 -8.15 7.29 21.91
CA TYR A 23 -7.43 6.10 21.45
C TYR A 23 -8.20 5.34 20.35
N GLY A 24 -9.53 5.28 20.44
CA GLY A 24 -10.39 4.68 19.41
C GLY A 24 -10.30 5.41 18.06
N VAL A 25 -10.41 6.74 18.05
CA VAL A 25 -10.35 7.57 16.84
C VAL A 25 -8.97 7.50 16.19
N PHE A 26 -7.89 7.63 16.98
CA PHE A 26 -6.52 7.53 16.48
C PHE A 26 -6.21 6.13 15.91
N ASN A 27 -6.65 5.06 16.58
CA ASN A 27 -6.50 3.70 16.06
C ASN A 27 -7.25 3.51 14.73
N GLY A 28 -8.44 4.11 14.58
CA GLY A 28 -9.17 4.10 13.32
C GLY A 28 -8.38 4.75 12.17
N HIS A 29 -7.83 5.93 12.41
CA HIS A 29 -6.99 6.62 11.42
C HIS A 29 -5.71 5.83 11.10
N LEU A 30 -5.00 5.32 12.10
CA LEU A 30 -3.80 4.50 11.91
C LEU A 30 -4.08 3.26 11.06
N MET A 31 -5.19 2.58 11.30
CA MET A 31 -5.60 1.42 10.50
C MET A 31 -5.89 1.82 9.06
N LYS A 32 -6.53 2.97 8.82
CA LYS A 32 -6.75 3.50 7.47
C LYS A 32 -5.43 3.79 6.75
N TRP A 33 -4.50 4.52 7.36
CA TRP A 33 -3.20 4.85 6.74
C TRP A 33 -2.35 3.60 6.50
N ARG A 34 -2.37 2.65 7.43
CA ARG A 34 -1.71 1.34 7.25
C ARG A 34 -2.32 0.58 6.09
N PHE A 35 -3.65 0.51 6.03
CA PHE A 35 -4.36 -0.15 4.94
C PHE A 35 -4.02 0.51 3.59
N GLU A 36 -3.98 1.84 3.55
CA GLU A 36 -3.66 2.60 2.33
C GLU A 36 -2.20 2.41 1.89
N ALA A 37 -1.26 2.32 2.82
CA ALA A 37 0.15 2.04 2.52
C ALA A 37 0.41 0.58 2.07
N GLU A 38 -0.34 -0.38 2.61
CA GLU A 38 -0.22 -1.81 2.29
C GLU A 38 -0.98 -2.14 1.00
N GLU A 39 -2.27 -1.80 0.93
CA GLU A 39 -3.14 -2.18 -0.18
C GLU A 39 -3.13 -1.19 -1.34
N GLY A 40 -3.02 0.11 -1.05
CA GLY A 40 -3.14 1.16 -2.05
C GLY A 40 -4.58 1.38 -2.51
N GLY A 41 -4.84 2.59 -2.98
CA GLY A 41 -6.15 2.97 -3.53
C GLY A 41 -6.49 2.19 -4.82
N PRO A 42 -7.79 2.06 -5.13
CA PRO A 42 -8.25 1.40 -6.37
C PRO A 42 -7.68 2.08 -7.63
N PHE A 43 -7.38 3.38 -7.57
CA PHE A 43 -6.78 4.15 -8.65
C PHE A 43 -5.41 3.64 -9.14
N ILE A 44 -4.65 2.96 -8.29
CA ILE A 44 -3.36 2.36 -8.70
C ILE A 44 -3.58 0.91 -9.14
N ARG A 45 -4.42 0.19 -8.40
CA ARG A 45 -4.61 -1.25 -8.54
C ARG A 45 -5.34 -1.65 -9.81
N VAL A 46 -6.41 -0.93 -10.15
CA VAL A 46 -7.23 -1.24 -11.34
C VAL A 46 -6.41 -1.02 -12.61
N PRO A 47 -5.72 0.13 -12.80
CA PRO A 47 -4.80 0.30 -13.93
C PRO A 47 -3.66 -0.72 -13.95
N ALA A 48 -3.06 -1.04 -12.80
CA ALA A 48 -1.98 -2.04 -12.74
C ALA A 48 -2.45 -3.43 -13.19
N PHE A 49 -3.68 -3.82 -12.85
CA PHE A 49 -4.26 -5.09 -13.30
C PHE A 49 -4.49 -5.10 -14.82
N PHE A 50 -5.06 -4.03 -15.37
CA PHE A 50 -5.26 -3.93 -16.81
C PHE A 50 -3.93 -3.87 -17.56
N GLY A 51 -2.93 -3.16 -17.03
CA GLY A 51 -1.57 -3.12 -17.57
C GLY A 51 -0.91 -4.49 -17.59
N ALA A 52 -1.00 -5.24 -16.49
CA ALA A 52 -0.48 -6.60 -16.43
C ALA A 52 -1.22 -7.56 -17.39
N THR A 53 -2.53 -7.42 -17.53
CA THR A 53 -3.34 -8.20 -18.49
C THR A 53 -2.94 -7.87 -19.93
N ALA A 54 -2.76 -6.58 -20.26
CA ALA A 54 -2.28 -6.14 -21.56
C ALA A 54 -0.86 -6.64 -21.87
N LEU A 55 0.03 -6.71 -20.87
CA LEU A 55 1.35 -7.30 -21.03
C LEU A 55 1.27 -8.79 -21.36
N VAL A 56 0.43 -9.56 -20.66
CA VAL A 56 0.22 -10.99 -20.97
C VAL A 56 -0.31 -11.18 -22.38
N THR A 57 -1.31 -10.40 -22.80
CA THR A 57 -1.90 -10.56 -24.15
C THR A 57 -0.92 -10.14 -25.26
N THR A 58 -0.21 -9.03 -25.09
CA THR A 58 0.78 -8.56 -26.07
C THR A 58 2.00 -9.46 -26.16
N THR A 59 2.51 -10.01 -25.04
CA THR A 59 3.60 -11.01 -25.08
C THR A 59 3.15 -12.32 -25.70
N THR A 60 1.93 -12.77 -25.43
CA THR A 60 1.37 -13.97 -26.07
C THR A 60 1.24 -13.77 -27.58
N TYR A 61 0.72 -12.62 -28.00
CA TYR A 61 0.60 -12.26 -29.41
C TYR A 61 1.97 -12.23 -30.10
N ALA A 62 2.95 -11.58 -29.48
CA ALA A 62 4.31 -11.47 -29.99
C ALA A 62 4.95 -12.85 -30.21
N LEU A 63 4.84 -13.76 -29.23
CA LEU A 63 5.39 -15.12 -29.33
C LEU A 63 4.75 -15.96 -30.42
N ILE A 64 3.44 -15.82 -30.65
CA ILE A 64 2.70 -16.65 -31.62
C ILE A 64 2.83 -16.11 -33.04
N PHE A 65 2.68 -14.80 -33.22
CA PHE A 65 2.44 -14.21 -34.54
C PHE A 65 3.63 -13.43 -35.11
N ASP A 66 4.60 -13.01 -34.29
CA ASP A 66 5.73 -12.22 -34.77
C ASP A 66 7.00 -13.07 -34.90
N PRO A 67 7.43 -13.42 -36.13
CA PRO A 67 8.62 -14.24 -36.34
C PRO A 67 9.92 -13.56 -35.87
N ASN A 68 9.94 -12.23 -35.73
CA ASN A 68 11.11 -11.50 -35.24
C ASN A 68 11.39 -11.78 -33.76
N THR A 69 10.40 -12.31 -33.02
CA THR A 69 10.56 -12.65 -31.61
C THR A 69 11.20 -14.01 -31.37
N TRP A 70 11.44 -14.80 -32.42
CA TRP A 70 11.97 -16.15 -32.31
C TRP A 70 13.49 -16.21 -32.14
N THR A 71 14.09 -15.13 -31.62
CA THR A 71 15.46 -15.15 -31.14
C THR A 71 15.48 -15.68 -29.70
N ILE A 72 16.54 -16.40 -29.33
CA ILE A 72 16.68 -16.98 -27.98
C ILE A 72 16.51 -15.91 -26.90
N LEU A 73 17.11 -14.73 -27.10
CA LEU A 73 17.04 -13.61 -26.15
C LEU A 73 15.61 -13.08 -26.01
N SER A 74 14.90 -12.85 -27.12
CA SER A 74 13.50 -12.38 -27.10
C SER A 74 12.56 -13.38 -26.45
N ILE A 75 12.76 -14.68 -26.67
CA ILE A 75 11.98 -15.75 -26.01
C ILE A 75 12.20 -15.72 -24.50
N VAL A 76 13.46 -15.66 -24.04
CA VAL A 76 13.79 -15.59 -22.61
C VAL A 76 13.17 -14.36 -21.96
N LEU A 77 13.33 -13.17 -22.57
CA LEU A 77 12.71 -11.95 -22.09
C LEU A 77 11.19 -12.05 -22.02
N SER A 78 10.56 -12.61 -23.05
CA SER A 78 9.10 -12.79 -23.09
C SER A 78 8.60 -13.72 -21.98
N LEU A 79 9.32 -14.80 -21.68
CA LEU A 79 8.99 -15.69 -20.57
C LEU A 79 9.09 -14.97 -19.21
N PHE A 80 10.11 -14.14 -19.01
CA PHE A 80 10.23 -13.32 -17.79
C PHE A 80 9.10 -12.31 -17.67
N ILE A 81 8.78 -11.58 -18.74
CA ILE A 81 7.67 -10.61 -18.75
C ILE A 81 6.34 -11.33 -18.47
N TYR A 82 6.13 -12.50 -19.07
CA TYR A 82 4.94 -13.31 -18.87
C TYR A 82 4.80 -13.74 -17.40
N ALA A 83 5.86 -14.29 -16.81
CA ALA A 83 5.87 -14.71 -15.41
C ALA A 83 5.63 -13.54 -14.44
N ILE A 84 6.29 -12.40 -14.64
CA ILE A 84 6.11 -11.21 -13.79
C ILE A 84 4.71 -10.62 -13.98
N SER A 85 4.16 -10.61 -15.20
CA SER A 85 2.82 -10.09 -15.46
C SER A 85 1.73 -10.97 -14.84
N LEU A 86 1.88 -12.30 -14.89
CA LEU A 86 1.00 -13.22 -14.15
C LEU A 86 1.08 -12.99 -12.65
N LEU A 87 2.28 -12.77 -12.11
CA LEU A 87 2.45 -12.42 -10.69
C LEU A 87 1.71 -11.12 -10.36
N CYS A 88 1.80 -10.10 -11.21
CA CYS A 88 1.08 -8.83 -11.04
C CYS A 88 -0.44 -9.02 -11.06
N ILE A 89 -0.97 -9.84 -11.99
CA ILE A 89 -2.40 -10.19 -12.06
C ILE A 89 -2.85 -10.88 -10.76
N VAL A 90 -2.07 -11.83 -10.23
CA VAL A 90 -2.36 -12.51 -8.97
C VAL A 90 -2.35 -11.55 -7.78
N LEU A 91 -1.37 -10.63 -7.74
CA LEU A 91 -1.26 -9.64 -6.69
C LEU A 91 -2.42 -8.64 -6.73
N GLU A 92 -2.82 -8.14 -7.91
CA GLU A 92 -3.85 -7.10 -8.01
C GLU A 92 -5.30 -7.62 -8.11
N GLY A 93 -5.49 -8.85 -8.57
CA GLY A 93 -6.80 -9.43 -8.89
C GLY A 93 -7.82 -9.54 -7.75
N ARG A 94 -7.50 -9.09 -6.53
CA ARG A 94 -8.45 -9.05 -5.40
C ARG A 94 -9.69 -8.21 -5.68
N PHE A 95 -9.62 -7.18 -6.53
CA PHE A 95 -10.81 -6.38 -6.86
C PHE A 95 -11.91 -7.20 -7.55
N MET A 96 -11.54 -8.32 -8.20
CA MET A 96 -12.49 -9.25 -8.84
C MET A 96 -12.93 -10.41 -7.92
N CYS A 97 -12.37 -10.53 -6.72
CA CYS A 97 -12.67 -11.65 -5.83
C CYS A 97 -13.71 -11.25 -4.79
N THR A 98 -14.94 -11.72 -4.97
CA THR A 98 -16.00 -11.67 -3.95
C THR A 98 -15.80 -12.69 -2.83
N ASN A 99 -15.12 -13.80 -3.11
CA ASN A 99 -14.93 -14.90 -2.16
C ASN A 99 -13.55 -14.83 -1.44
N PRO A 100 -13.52 -14.65 -0.11
CA PRO A 100 -12.29 -14.53 0.67
C PRO A 100 -11.49 -15.85 0.81
N LEU A 101 -12.13 -17.00 0.55
CA LEU A 101 -11.55 -18.35 0.68
C LEU A 101 -11.03 -18.93 -0.66
N GLY A 102 -10.96 -18.13 -1.72
CA GLY A 102 -10.50 -18.61 -3.02
C GLY A 102 -9.01 -18.97 -3.04
N ILE A 103 -8.62 -19.91 -3.90
CA ILE A 103 -7.22 -20.31 -4.16
C ILE A 103 -6.31 -19.09 -4.39
N ARG A 104 -6.82 -18.05 -5.04
CA ARG A 104 -6.10 -16.78 -5.28
C ARG A 104 -5.74 -16.05 -4.00
N ALA A 105 -6.65 -16.01 -3.02
CA ALA A 105 -6.39 -15.38 -1.72
C ALA A 105 -5.29 -16.14 -0.97
N HIS A 106 -5.31 -17.48 -1.03
CA HIS A 106 -4.24 -18.32 -0.49
C HIS A 106 -2.90 -18.08 -1.18
N LEU A 107 -2.87 -18.04 -2.51
CA LEU A 107 -1.64 -17.80 -3.28
C LEU A 107 -1.04 -16.43 -2.97
N ARG A 108 -1.87 -15.38 -2.93
CA ARG A 108 -1.44 -14.04 -2.54
C ARG A 108 -0.91 -14.03 -1.10
N SER A 109 -1.62 -14.64 -0.16
CA SER A 109 -1.19 -14.74 1.24
C SER A 109 0.16 -15.45 1.37
N ALA A 110 0.36 -16.54 0.63
CA ALA A 110 1.65 -17.25 0.59
C ALA A 110 2.78 -16.36 0.03
N LEU A 111 2.51 -15.64 -1.06
CA LEU A 111 3.47 -14.71 -1.69
C LEU A 111 3.84 -13.55 -0.78
N THR A 112 2.86 -12.89 -0.15
CA THR A 112 3.10 -11.74 0.73
C THR A 112 3.72 -12.16 2.06
N ARG A 113 3.45 -13.38 2.54
CA ARG A 113 4.09 -13.93 3.74
C ARG A 113 5.57 -14.22 3.51
N ARG A 114 5.93 -14.78 2.34
CA ARG A 114 7.32 -15.05 1.97
C ARG A 114 8.09 -13.76 1.68
N ASN A 115 7.48 -12.84 0.94
CA ASN A 115 8.11 -11.58 0.53
C ASN A 115 7.37 -10.39 1.14
N ARG A 116 7.90 -9.91 2.27
CA ARG A 116 7.34 -8.73 2.97
C ARG A 116 7.31 -7.48 2.08
N VAL A 117 8.17 -7.39 1.07
CA VAL A 117 8.22 -6.28 0.12
C VAL A 117 6.91 -6.16 -0.70
N PHE A 118 6.33 -7.29 -1.14
CA PHE A 118 5.09 -7.29 -1.93
C PHE A 118 3.85 -6.97 -1.12
N ARG A 119 3.97 -6.92 0.21
CA ARG A 119 2.91 -6.44 1.08
C ARG A 119 2.64 -4.94 0.89
N PHE A 120 3.66 -4.16 0.51
CA PHE A 120 3.53 -2.71 0.35
C PHE A 120 3.29 -2.34 -1.11
N VAL A 121 2.54 -1.25 -1.34
CA VAL A 121 2.24 -0.73 -2.69
C VAL A 121 3.51 -0.38 -3.45
N TRP A 122 4.48 0.28 -2.79
CA TRP A 122 5.73 0.68 -3.44
C TRP A 122 6.55 -0.53 -3.91
N GLY A 123 6.54 -1.62 -3.15
CA GLY A 123 7.24 -2.86 -3.52
C GLY A 123 6.62 -3.52 -4.75
N ARG A 124 5.29 -3.47 -4.87
CA ARG A 124 4.57 -3.91 -6.08
C ARG A 124 4.81 -2.97 -7.26
N GLY A 125 4.90 -1.66 -7.01
CA GLY A 125 5.25 -0.67 -8.02
C GLY A 125 6.59 -0.95 -8.70
N ILE A 126 7.61 -1.40 -7.95
CA ILE A 126 8.91 -1.83 -8.51
C ILE A 126 8.72 -2.99 -9.50
N LEU A 127 7.88 -3.98 -9.16
CA LEU A 127 7.58 -5.09 -10.09
C LEU A 127 6.97 -4.57 -11.40
N TYR A 128 6.07 -3.58 -11.32
CA TYR A 128 5.43 -3.01 -12.51
C TYR A 128 6.44 -2.26 -13.39
N ILE A 129 7.37 -1.51 -12.79
CA ILE A 129 8.45 -0.82 -13.50
C ILE A 129 9.34 -1.83 -14.21
N ILE A 130 9.72 -2.93 -13.53
CA ILE A 130 10.54 -3.99 -14.12
C ILE A 130 9.79 -4.65 -15.28
N ALA A 131 8.52 -5.02 -15.09
CA ALA A 131 7.70 -5.64 -16.13
C ALA A 131 7.56 -4.72 -17.35
N GLY A 132 7.24 -3.44 -17.11
CA GLY A 132 7.08 -2.45 -18.16
C GLY A 132 8.40 -2.14 -18.89
N GLY A 133 9.49 -1.96 -18.15
CA GLY A 133 10.82 -1.70 -18.70
C GLY A 133 11.35 -2.85 -19.55
N LEU A 134 11.19 -4.10 -19.07
CA LEU A 134 11.52 -5.29 -19.87
C LEU A 134 10.67 -5.38 -21.14
N SER A 135 9.38 -5.03 -21.05
CA SER A 135 8.49 -5.04 -22.22
C SER A 135 8.87 -3.97 -23.25
N CYS A 136 9.29 -2.78 -22.83
CA CYS A 136 9.84 -1.76 -23.71
C CYS A 136 11.14 -2.21 -24.41
N ALA A 137 11.95 -3.04 -23.75
CA ALA A 137 13.20 -3.56 -24.33
C ALA A 137 13.01 -4.53 -25.50
N LEU A 138 11.79 -5.08 -25.70
CA LEU A 138 11.47 -5.93 -26.86
C LEU A 138 11.32 -5.12 -28.17
N ILE A 139 11.16 -3.79 -28.10
CA ILE A 139 11.04 -2.87 -29.27
C ILE A 139 9.85 -3.21 -30.20
N LEU A 140 8.88 -3.99 -29.72
CA LEU A 140 7.63 -4.23 -30.45
C LEU A 140 6.62 -3.14 -30.12
N ILE A 141 6.05 -2.49 -31.13
CA ILE A 141 5.07 -1.41 -30.97
C ILE A 141 3.96 -1.74 -29.94
N PRO A 142 3.24 -2.89 -30.04
CA PRO A 142 2.18 -3.20 -29.08
C PRO A 142 2.71 -3.42 -27.66
N SER A 143 3.86 -4.07 -27.51
CA SER A 143 4.50 -4.28 -26.22
C SER A 143 5.04 -2.98 -25.62
N LEU A 144 5.51 -2.04 -26.44
CA LEU A 144 6.03 -0.75 -26.00
C LEU A 144 4.93 0.13 -25.39
N ILE A 145 3.73 0.13 -25.98
CA ILE A 145 2.58 0.87 -25.43
C ILE A 145 2.15 0.26 -24.08
N ALA A 146 1.96 -1.06 -24.02
CA ALA A 146 1.57 -1.75 -22.79
C ALA A 146 2.65 -1.64 -21.70
N GLY A 147 3.92 -1.77 -22.08
CA GLY A 147 5.08 -1.64 -21.21
C GLY A 147 5.25 -0.24 -20.66
N GLY A 148 5.14 0.79 -21.50
CA GLY A 148 5.18 2.19 -21.10
C GLY A 148 4.06 2.54 -20.13
N PHE A 149 2.83 2.11 -20.42
CA PHE A 149 1.70 2.26 -19.51
C PHE A 149 1.96 1.60 -18.14
N MET A 150 2.41 0.35 -18.14
CA MET A 150 2.71 -0.38 -16.91
C MET A 150 3.84 0.27 -16.10
N ALA A 151 4.87 0.80 -16.77
CA ALA A 151 5.97 1.51 -16.13
C ALA A 151 5.50 2.82 -15.46
N LEU A 152 4.61 3.58 -16.10
CA LEU A 152 4.03 4.80 -15.52
C LEU A 152 3.16 4.49 -14.29
N VAL A 153 2.33 3.44 -14.38
CA VAL A 153 1.56 2.96 -13.22
C VAL A 153 2.49 2.51 -12.10
N GLY A 154 3.57 1.80 -12.43
CA GLY A 154 4.62 1.42 -11.48
C GLY A 154 5.27 2.61 -10.79
N PHE A 155 5.64 3.63 -11.56
CA PHE A 155 6.25 4.85 -11.02
C PHE A 155 5.31 5.58 -10.05
N SER A 156 4.05 5.77 -10.44
CA SER A 156 3.06 6.39 -9.55
C SER A 156 2.83 5.56 -8.28
N ALA A 157 2.76 4.22 -8.38
CA ALA A 157 2.65 3.32 -7.24
C ALA A 157 3.84 3.43 -6.27
N VAL A 158 5.06 3.57 -6.78
CA VAL A 158 6.26 3.78 -5.97
C VAL A 158 6.20 5.12 -5.23
N VAL A 159 5.88 6.21 -5.94
CA VAL A 159 5.82 7.57 -5.35
C VAL A 159 4.75 7.64 -4.26
N PHE A 160 3.51 7.25 -4.57
CA PHE A 160 2.41 7.29 -3.59
C PHE A 160 2.63 6.30 -2.46
N GLY A 161 3.08 5.08 -2.75
CA GLY A 161 3.36 4.07 -1.74
C GLY A 161 4.48 4.49 -0.78
N ALA A 162 5.55 5.10 -1.29
CA ALA A 162 6.64 5.60 -0.46
C ALA A 162 6.21 6.79 0.39
N TYR A 163 5.41 7.70 -0.16
CA TYR A 163 4.85 8.83 0.58
C TYR A 163 3.97 8.36 1.74
N SER A 164 3.03 7.45 1.49
CA SER A 164 2.15 6.90 2.53
C SER A 164 2.93 6.12 3.60
N ALA A 165 3.96 5.36 3.21
CA ALA A 165 4.81 4.65 4.16
C ALA A 165 5.59 5.61 5.07
N ARG A 166 6.12 6.71 4.54
CA ARG A 166 6.81 7.74 5.33
C ARG A 166 5.86 8.44 6.30
N MET A 167 4.65 8.77 5.87
CA MET A 167 3.65 9.36 6.78
C MET A 167 3.25 8.40 7.89
N PHE A 168 3.03 7.12 7.57
CA PHE A 168 2.75 6.11 8.59
C PHE A 168 3.90 5.99 9.61
N TYR A 169 5.15 6.05 9.16
CA TYR A 169 6.32 6.03 10.03
C TYR A 169 6.35 7.26 10.98
N LYS A 170 6.11 8.47 10.44
CA LYS A 170 6.05 9.71 11.23
C LYS A 170 4.94 9.67 12.28
N LEU A 171 3.74 9.22 11.90
CA LEU A 171 2.62 9.09 12.85
C LEU A 171 2.94 8.11 13.98
N ARG A 172 3.55 6.97 13.62
CA ARG A 172 3.94 5.97 14.62
C ARG A 172 4.99 6.51 15.58
N ASP A 173 5.94 7.30 15.08
CA ASP A 173 6.97 7.90 15.93
C ASP A 173 6.40 9.03 16.80
N SER A 174 5.45 9.85 16.31
CA SER A 174 4.76 10.85 17.13
C SER A 174 3.88 10.25 18.23
N LEU A 175 3.43 9.00 18.06
CA LEU A 175 2.66 8.26 19.08
C LEU A 175 3.53 7.63 20.16
N LYS A 176 4.83 7.46 19.90
CA LYS A 176 5.77 6.93 20.91
C LYS A 176 6.32 8.01 21.82
N ASP A 177 6.17 9.26 21.40
CA ASP A 177 6.70 10.41 22.12
C ASP A 177 5.60 10.97 23.02
N ASP A 178 5.52 10.44 24.24
CA ASP A 178 4.57 10.88 25.27
C ASP A 178 4.75 12.39 25.57
N ASP A 179 5.97 12.91 25.46
CA ASP A 179 6.27 14.34 25.64
C ASP A 179 5.67 15.19 24.50
N TYR A 180 5.63 14.66 23.27
CA TYR A 180 4.97 15.34 22.15
C TYR A 180 3.46 15.39 22.33
N LEU A 181 2.84 14.29 22.76
CA LEU A 181 1.41 14.24 23.07
C LEU A 181 1.05 15.18 24.23
N GLY A 182 1.85 15.19 25.30
CA GLY A 182 1.68 16.11 26.42
C GLY A 182 1.81 17.58 26.00
N ASN A 183 2.81 17.92 25.18
CA ASN A 183 2.99 19.28 24.68
C ASN A 183 1.90 19.71 23.69
N ALA A 184 1.40 18.79 22.84
CA ALA A 184 0.29 19.08 21.94
C ALA A 184 -1.01 19.28 22.73
N PHE A 185 -1.26 18.46 23.75
CA PHE A 185 -2.41 18.61 24.65
C PHE A 185 -2.37 19.95 25.38
N ASN A 186 -1.24 20.28 26.02
CA ASN A 186 -1.04 21.55 26.72
C ASN A 186 -1.16 22.81 25.84
N ARG A 187 -1.08 22.67 24.50
CA ARG A 187 -1.31 23.79 23.57
C ARG A 187 -2.79 24.07 23.32
N PHE A 188 -3.65 23.07 23.51
CA PHE A 188 -5.10 23.19 23.30
C PHE A 188 -5.88 23.25 24.61
N ASP A 189 -5.28 22.82 25.72
CA ASP A 189 -5.76 23.00 27.09
C ASP A 189 -5.32 24.38 27.62
N TYR A 190 -6.08 25.42 27.28
CA TYR A 190 -5.77 26.81 27.65
C TYR A 190 -5.97 27.09 29.15
N ASP A 191 -6.92 26.42 29.76
CA ASP A 191 -7.33 26.52 31.16
C ASP A 191 -6.56 25.60 32.10
N LYS A 192 -5.81 24.63 31.55
CA LYS A 192 -5.03 23.61 32.29
C LYS A 192 -5.92 22.76 33.17
N ASP A 193 -7.16 22.53 32.75
CA ASP A 193 -8.14 21.74 33.49
C ASP A 193 -8.05 20.25 33.16
N GLY A 194 -7.17 19.86 32.23
CA GLY A 194 -7.04 18.49 31.77
C GLY A 194 -8.05 18.13 30.68
N PHE A 195 -8.74 19.11 30.07
CA PHE A 195 -9.72 18.90 29.02
C PHE A 195 -9.47 19.80 27.81
N ILE A 196 -9.85 19.33 26.62
CA ILE A 196 -9.83 20.14 25.40
C ILE A 196 -11.26 20.61 25.13
N THR A 197 -11.50 21.91 25.28
CA THR A 197 -12.76 22.53 24.86
C THR A 197 -12.76 22.71 23.34
N LEU A 198 -13.51 21.86 22.64
CA LEU A 198 -13.77 22.03 21.22
C LEU A 198 -14.77 23.20 21.03
N PRO A 199 -14.50 24.14 20.12
CA PRO A 199 -15.40 25.24 19.82
C PRO A 199 -16.70 24.77 19.13
#